data_AF-A0A7R8UWL5-F1
#
_entry.id   AF-A0A7R8UWL5-F1
#
_cell.length_a   1.000
_cell.length_b   1.000
_cell.length_c   1.000
_cell.angle_alpha   90.00
_cell.angle_beta   90.00
_cell.angle_gamma   90.00
#
_symmetry.space_group_name_H-M   'P 1'
#
loop_
_entity.id
_entity.type
_entity.pdbx_description
1 polymer ?
#
loop_
_entity_poly.entity_id
_entity_poly.type
_entity_poly.pdbx_seq_one_letter_code
_entity_poly.pdbx_strand_id
1 'polypeptide(L)'
;MAVSLTFSEIIREARAVQPYTGEDGFQLYDYINEVENVVRLAVEGPQREHVAQILMSKIQGKAAAVVRRLNDRNWENMKVLLTNTFGVKETYLHIKEDADRIQSKSAKDIRTSSV
;
A
#
# COMPACT_ATOMS: atom_id res chain seq x y z
N MET A 1 13.41 3.84 -24.85
CA MET A 1 13.51 5.27 -24.47
C MET A 1 12.90 5.40 -23.09
N ALA A 2 13.70 5.71 -22.07
CA ALA A 2 13.16 5.98 -20.73
C ALA A 2 12.51 7.37 -20.77
N VAL A 3 11.21 7.47 -20.52
CA VAL A 3 10.53 8.75 -20.34
C VAL A 3 11.03 9.32 -19.02
N SER A 4 11.98 10.25 -19.09
CA SER A 4 12.49 10.95 -17.92
C SER A 4 11.47 12.03 -17.56
N LEU A 5 10.64 11.76 -16.55
CA LEU A 5 9.70 12.76 -16.04
C LEU A 5 10.48 13.92 -15.42
N THR A 6 10.00 15.13 -15.65
CA THR A 6 10.49 16.32 -14.97
C THR A 6 10.09 16.29 -13.49
N PHE A 7 10.83 17.01 -12.65
CA PHE A 7 10.50 17.11 -11.23
C PHE A 7 9.08 17.65 -10.99
N SER A 8 8.61 18.60 -11.81
CA SER A 8 7.25 19.12 -11.73
C SER A 8 6.18 18.07 -12.02
N GLU A 9 6.43 17.14 -12.95
CA GLU A 9 5.52 16.02 -13.21
C GLU A 9 5.52 15.05 -12.04
N ILE A 10 6.67 14.74 -11.47
CA ILE A 10 6.77 13.86 -10.28
C ILE A 10 5.99 14.45 -9.10
N ILE A 11 6.06 15.76 -8.88
CA ILE A 11 5.27 16.44 -7.85
C ILE A 11 3.76 16.39 -8.16
N ARG A 12 3.37 16.47 -9.43
CA ARG A 12 1.98 16.29 -9.84
C ARG A 12 1.49 14.88 -9.53
N GLU A 13 2.27 13.85 -9.86
CA GLU A 13 1.95 12.45 -9.52
C GLU A 13 1.85 12.27 -8.01
N ALA A 14 2.79 12.82 -7.23
CA ALA A 14 2.75 12.78 -5.76
C ALA A 14 1.49 13.42 -5.17
N ARG A 15 0.96 14.46 -5.82
CA ARG A 15 -0.29 15.12 -5.42
C ARG A 15 -1.53 14.35 -5.86
N ALA A 16 -1.43 13.52 -6.89
CA ALA A 16 -2.54 12.70 -7.39
C ALA A 16 -2.79 11.45 -6.53
N VAL A 17 -1.77 10.98 -5.79
CA VAL A 17 -1.89 9.87 -4.84
C VAL A 17 -3.07 10.08 -3.90
N GLN A 18 -3.91 9.05 -3.80
CA GLN A 18 -5.11 9.09 -2.98
C GLN A 18 -4.75 9.14 -1.48
N PRO A 19 -5.45 9.96 -0.68
CA PRO A 19 -5.23 9.97 0.77
C PRO A 19 -5.55 8.63 1.41
N TYR A 20 -4.74 8.23 2.39
CA TYR A 20 -5.01 7.03 3.20
C TYR A 20 -5.48 7.44 4.60
N THR A 21 -6.66 6.95 5.00
CA THR A 21 -7.33 7.33 6.26
C THR A 21 -7.16 6.32 7.40
N GLY A 22 -6.77 5.08 7.10
CA GLY A 22 -6.66 4.01 8.10
C GLY A 22 -7.92 3.14 8.25
N GLU A 23 -8.72 2.99 7.19
CA GLU A 23 -9.99 2.23 7.23
C GLU A 23 -9.88 0.79 6.73
N ASP A 24 -9.05 0.53 5.71
CA ASP A 24 -8.90 -0.79 5.09
C ASP A 24 -7.42 -1.14 4.86
N GLY A 25 -7.03 -2.35 5.28
CA GLY A 25 -5.68 -2.87 5.09
C GLY A 25 -5.32 -3.19 3.64
N PHE A 26 -6.30 -3.48 2.77
CA PHE A 26 -6.05 -3.62 1.33
C PHE A 26 -5.70 -2.27 0.70
N GLN A 27 -6.44 -1.21 1.07
CA GLN A 27 -6.14 0.15 0.64
C GLN A 27 -4.77 0.65 1.14
N LEU A 28 -4.31 0.16 2.29
CA LEU A 28 -2.96 0.45 2.76
C LEU A 28 -1.91 -0.08 1.78
N TYR A 29 -2.08 -1.30 1.29
CA TYR A 29 -1.12 -1.93 0.38
C TYR A 29 -1.04 -1.17 -0.94
N ASP A 30 -2.19 -0.81 -1.51
CA ASP A 30 -2.27 -0.01 -2.73
C ASP A 30 -1.61 1.36 -2.54
N TYR A 31 -1.89 2.02 -1.41
CA TYR A 31 -1.28 3.29 -1.05
C TYR A 31 0.25 3.19 -0.95
N ILE A 32 0.78 2.17 -0.25
CA ILE A 32 2.23 1.97 -0.12
C ILE A 32 2.88 1.76 -1.48
N ASN A 33 2.27 0.93 -2.35
CA ASN A 33 2.79 0.68 -3.69
C ASN A 33 2.80 1.96 -4.54
N GLU A 34 1.74 2.76 -4.48
CA GLU A 34 1.65 4.02 -5.20
C GLU A 34 2.71 5.01 -4.73
N VAL A 35 2.90 5.15 -3.42
CA VAL A 35 3.97 5.99 -2.84
C VAL A 35 5.34 5.52 -3.31
N GLU A 36 5.64 4.21 -3.25
CA GLU A 36 6.91 3.69 -3.71
C GLU A 36 7.15 3.94 -5.20
N ASN A 37 6.12 3.78 -6.04
CA ASN A 37 6.22 4.05 -7.46
C ASN A 37 6.58 5.51 -7.71
N VAL A 38 5.91 6.46 -7.04
CA VAL A 38 6.20 7.88 -7.20
C VAL A 38 7.59 8.25 -6.66
N VAL A 39 8.00 7.69 -5.52
CA VAL A 39 9.33 7.92 -4.94
C VAL A 39 10.46 7.42 -5.85
N ARG A 40 10.25 6.29 -6.56
CA ARG A 40 11.22 5.74 -7.52
C ARG A 40 11.40 6.62 -8.76
N LEU A 41 10.41 7.47 -9.09
CA LEU A 41 10.52 8.42 -10.20
C LEU A 41 11.40 9.62 -9.83
N ALA A 42 11.52 9.94 -8.54
CA ALA A 42 12.39 11.02 -8.07
C ALA A 42 13.87 10.62 -8.09
N VAL A 43 14.73 11.52 -8.56
CA VAL A 43 16.19 11.37 -8.51
C VAL A 43 16.66 11.40 -7.04
N GLU A 44 17.73 10.66 -6.72
CA GLU A 44 18.30 10.62 -5.37
C GLU A 44 18.67 12.02 -4.84
N GLY A 45 18.57 12.20 -3.52
CA GLY A 45 18.86 13.46 -2.84
C GLY A 45 17.61 14.26 -2.44
N PRO A 46 17.70 15.60 -2.37
CA PRO A 46 16.65 16.45 -1.77
C PRO A 46 15.27 16.34 -2.44
N GLN A 47 15.24 15.99 -3.73
CA GLN A 47 13.99 15.80 -4.48
C GLN A 47 13.18 14.62 -3.95
N ARG A 48 13.85 13.50 -3.67
CA ARG A 48 13.24 12.30 -3.12
C ARG A 48 12.63 12.55 -1.74
N GLU A 49 13.34 13.30 -0.89
CA GLU A 49 12.84 13.70 0.43
C GLU A 49 11.62 14.62 0.32
N HIS A 50 11.66 15.60 -0.59
CA HIS A 50 10.52 16.50 -0.78
C HIS A 50 9.27 15.78 -1.29
N VAL A 51 9.44 14.87 -2.26
CA VAL A 51 8.35 14.01 -2.76
C VAL A 51 7.81 13.12 -1.64
N ALA A 52 8.68 12.51 -0.83
CA ALA A 52 8.28 11.73 0.33
C ALA A 52 7.48 12.57 1.33
N GLN A 53 7.88 13.82 1.60
CA GLN A 53 7.13 14.71 2.50
C GLN A 53 5.72 15.02 2.00
N ILE A 54 5.56 15.26 0.69
CA ILE A 54 4.23 15.47 0.08
C ILE A 54 3.39 14.22 0.24
N LEU A 55 3.95 13.04 -0.06
CA LEU A 55 3.25 11.77 0.07
C LEU A 55 2.87 11.48 1.53
N MET A 56 3.76 11.72 2.49
CA MET A 56 3.46 11.57 3.91
C MET A 56 2.32 12.51 4.38
N SER A 57 2.17 13.68 3.76
CA SER A 57 1.05 14.60 4.07
C SER A 57 -0.32 14.08 3.61
N LYS A 58 -0.35 13.07 2.74
CA LYS A 58 -1.58 12.39 2.27
C LYS A 58 -2.16 11.42 3.29
N ILE A 59 -1.44 11.14 4.37
CA ILE A 59 -1.96 10.32 5.46
C ILE A 59 -2.91 11.15 6.32
N GLN A 60 -4.13 10.66 6.47
CA GLN A 60 -5.23 11.34 7.14
C GLN A 60 -5.92 10.45 8.17
N GLY A 61 -6.94 10.97 8.84
CA GLY A 61 -7.80 10.20 9.73
C GLY A 61 -7.08 9.44 10.85
N LYS A 62 -7.46 8.17 11.04
CA LYS A 62 -6.91 7.29 12.06
C LYS A 62 -5.43 7.00 11.82
N ALA A 63 -5.05 6.82 10.55
CA ALA A 63 -3.65 6.59 10.17
C ALA A 63 -2.76 7.78 10.55
N ALA A 64 -3.23 9.01 10.37
CA ALA A 64 -2.50 10.21 10.77
C ALA A 64 -2.28 10.28 12.28
N ALA A 65 -3.27 9.88 13.09
CA ALA A 65 -3.14 9.86 14.55
C ALA A 65 -2.06 8.89 15.04
N VAL A 66 -1.87 7.76 14.33
CA VAL A 66 -0.82 6.77 14.60
C VAL A 66 0.55 7.31 14.20
N VAL A 67 0.65 7.87 12.99
CA VAL A 67 1.90 8.40 12.45
C VAL A 67 2.41 9.62 13.24
N ARG A 68 1.52 10.44 13.81
CA ARG A 68 1.92 11.59 14.66
C ARG A 68 2.77 11.21 15.87
N ARG A 69 2.73 9.95 16.30
CA ARG A 69 3.50 9.44 17.45
C ARG A 69 4.93 9.02 17.07
N LEU A 70 5.28 8.99 15.79
CA LEU A 70 6.65 8.79 15.34
C LEU A 70 7.48 10.03 15.62
N ASN A 71 8.55 9.85 16.41
CA ASN A 71 9.56 10.89 16.63
C ASN A 71 10.35 11.19 15.35
N ASP A 72 10.60 10.17 14.52
CA ASP A 72 11.30 10.31 13.24
C ASP A 72 10.33 10.06 12.09
N ARG A 73 10.04 11.13 11.33
CA ARG A 73 9.12 11.09 10.17
C ARG A 73 9.84 10.68 8.91
N ASN A 74 10.40 9.48 8.95
CA ASN A 74 10.94 8.77 7.80
C ASN A 74 9.85 7.89 7.18
N TRP A 75 9.76 7.89 5.84
CA TRP A 75 8.83 7.03 5.09
C TRP A 75 8.95 5.55 5.47
N GLU A 76 10.17 5.02 5.64
CA GLU A 76 10.37 3.60 5.98
C GLU A 76 9.81 3.26 7.36
N ASN A 77 10.04 4.14 8.35
CA ASN A 77 9.48 3.95 9.69
C ASN A 77 7.94 4.06 9.68
N MET A 78 7.40 4.97 8.88
CA MET A 78 5.96 5.13 8.71
C MET A 78 5.34 3.91 8.04
N LYS A 79 5.93 3.39 6.97
CA LYS A 79 5.50 2.18 6.27
C LYS A 79 5.41 1.00 7.25
N VAL A 80 6.45 0.76 8.04
CA VAL A 80 6.46 -0.31 9.06
C VAL A 80 5.33 -0.11 10.08
N LEU A 81 5.17 1.10 10.61
CA LEU A 81 4.13 1.38 11.61
C LEU A 81 2.72 1.18 11.04
N LEU A 82 2.45 1.65 9.83
CA LEU A 82 1.16 1.52 9.17
C LEU A 82 0.84 0.07 8.87
N THR A 83 1.79 -0.71 8.33
CA THR A 83 1.61 -2.14 8.06
C THR A 83 1.35 -2.91 9.34
N ASN A 84 2.05 -2.62 10.43
CA ASN A 84 1.83 -3.29 11.71
C ASN A 84 0.45 -2.97 12.33
N THR A 85 -0.07 -1.76 12.08
CA THR A 85 -1.30 -1.27 12.70
C THR A 85 -2.55 -1.58 11.88
N PHE A 86 -2.48 -1.39 10.56
CA PHE A 86 -3.61 -1.48 9.64
C PHE A 86 -3.44 -2.55 8.56
N GLY A 87 -2.24 -3.11 8.38
CA GLY A 87 -2.01 -4.13 7.38
C GLY A 87 -2.86 -5.37 7.64
N VAL A 88 -3.30 -6.01 6.56
CA VAL A 88 -4.04 -7.26 6.63
C VAL A 88 -3.13 -8.32 7.24
N LYS A 89 -3.42 -8.74 8.47
CA LYS A 89 -2.81 -9.91 9.08
C LYS A 89 -3.53 -11.12 8.54
N GLU A 90 -3.20 -11.55 7.33
CA GLU A 90 -3.66 -12.85 6.89
C GLU A 90 -3.01 -13.91 7.78
N THR A 91 -3.78 -14.45 8.71
CA THR A 91 -3.36 -15.64 9.43
C THR A 91 -3.26 -16.75 8.38
N TYR A 92 -2.08 -17.32 8.20
CA TYR A 92 -1.79 -18.39 7.23
C TYR A 92 -2.83 -19.53 7.23
N LEU A 93 -3.47 -19.75 8.38
CA LEU A 93 -4.60 -20.67 8.57
C LEU A 93 -5.82 -20.32 7.71
N HIS A 94 -6.22 -19.06 7.61
CA HIS A 94 -7.41 -18.63 6.87
C HIS A 94 -7.22 -18.76 5.35
N ILE A 95 -6.03 -18.43 4.83
CA ILE A 95 -5.71 -18.63 3.41
C ILE A 95 -5.75 -20.12 3.06
N LYS A 96 -5.19 -20.97 3.92
CA LYS A 96 -5.21 -22.42 3.73
C LYS A 96 -6.63 -22.97 3.75
N GLU A 97 -7.44 -22.58 4.74
CA GLU A 97 -8.83 -23.00 4.84
C GLU A 97 -9.67 -22.53 3.64
N ASP A 98 -9.45 -21.31 3.16
CA ASP A 98 -10.14 -20.78 1.98
C ASP A 98 -9.68 -21.47 0.68
N ALA A 99 -8.38 -21.76 0.53
CA ALA A 99 -7.85 -22.52 -0.60
C ALA A 99 -8.38 -23.96 -0.62
N ASP A 100 -8.39 -24.63 0.54
CA ASP A 100 -8.92 -26.00 0.69
C ASP A 100 -10.45 -26.03 0.44
N ARG A 101 -11.18 -24.97 0.83
CA ARG A 101 -12.61 -24.80 0.54
C ARG A 101 -12.90 -24.60 -0.95
N ILE A 102 -12.05 -23.86 -1.66
CA ILE A 102 -12.20 -23.64 -3.12
C ILE A 102 -11.92 -24.93 -3.89
N GLN A 103 -10.87 -25.68 -3.53
CA GLN A 103 -10.55 -26.96 -4.17
C GLN A 103 -11.65 -28.01 -3.93
N SER A 104 -12.21 -28.08 -2.72
CA SER A 104 -13.27 -29.04 -2.41
C SER A 104 -14.61 -28.73 -3.10
N LYS A 105 -14.94 -27.45 -3.33
CA LYS A 105 -16.11 -27.06 -4.15
C LYS A 105 -15.91 -27.42 -5.62
N SER A 106 -14.75 -27.11 -6.19
CA SER A 106 -14.43 -27.44 -7.60
C SER A 106 -14.46 -28.95 -7.87
N ALA A 107 -14.09 -29.79 -6.90
CA ALA A 107 -14.16 -31.24 -7.03
C ALA A 107 -15.59 -31.81 -6.97
N LYS A 108 -16.54 -31.08 -6.37
CA LYS A 108 -17.92 -31.53 -6.20
C LYS A 108 -18.76 -31.27 -7.46
N ASP A 109 -18.55 -30.15 -8.13
CA ASP A 109 -19.28 -29.76 -9.35
C ASP A 109 -18.92 -30.62 -10.58
N ILE A 110 -17.70 -31.17 -10.63
CA ILE A 110 -17.26 -32.07 -11.71
C ILE A 110 -17.95 -33.43 -11.63
N ARG A 111 -18.33 -33.90 -10.44
CA ARG A 111 -18.93 -35.23 -10.25
C ARG A 111 -20.43 -35.29 -10.53
N THR A 112 -21.12 -34.16 -10.55
CA THR A 112 -22.57 -34.09 -10.79
C THR A 112 -22.96 -33.80 -12.24
N SER A 113 -22.01 -33.47 -13.12
CA SER A 113 -22.27 -33.24 -14.56
C SER A 113 -22.08 -34.49 -15.43
N SER A 114 -21.91 -35.67 -14.83
CA SER A 114 -21.67 -36.94 -15.53
C SER A 114 -22.84 -37.94 -15.40
N VAL A 115 -24.08 -37.46 -15.26
CA VAL A 115 -25.29 -38.29 -15.32
C VAL A 115 -26.10 -37.95 -16.57
#